data_AF-A0A7L4ZRZ1-F1
#
_entry.id   AF-A0A7L4ZRZ1-F1
#
_cell.length_a   1.000
_cell.length_b   1.000
_cell.length_c   1.000
_cell.angle_alpha   90.00
_cell.angle_beta   90.00
_cell.angle_gamma   90.00
#
_symmetry.space_group_name_H-M   'P 1'
#
loop_
_entity.id
_entity.type
_entity.pdbx_description
1 polymer ?
#
loop_
_entity_poly.entity_id
_entity_poly.type
_entity_poly.pdbx_seq_one_letter_code
_entity_poly.pdbx_strand_id
1 'polypeptide(L)'
;MSGSVSYTIQASAAPATAMVRVRIKCSASEGSHRWRLDMPRLLWSSMGTEEAAAFITERYFDAYPAVREPVGPSHISWAIATSLLDADQFFGPNPEG
;
A
#
# COMPACT_ATOMS: atom_id res chain seq x y z
N MET A 1 -9.81 -2.99 27.87
CA MET A 1 -9.25 -1.85 27.10
C MET A 1 -9.21 -2.26 25.64
N SER A 2 -10.04 -1.68 24.78
CA SER A 2 -9.93 -1.90 23.33
C SER A 2 -8.72 -1.13 22.84
N GLY A 3 -7.64 -1.83 22.48
CA GLY A 3 -6.49 -1.18 21.84
C GLY A 3 -6.94 -0.60 20.51
N SER A 4 -6.71 0.69 20.28
CA SER A 4 -6.92 1.27 18.96
C SER A 4 -5.86 0.70 17.99
N VAL A 5 -6.33 0.21 16.84
CA VAL A 5 -5.43 -0.16 15.74
C VAL A 5 -5.11 1.10 14.95
N SER A 6 -3.83 1.40 14.77
CA SER A 6 -3.35 2.50 13.94
C SER A 6 -2.48 1.96 12.82
N TYR A 7 -2.68 2.46 11.61
CA TYR A 7 -1.85 2.12 10.46
C TYR A 7 -1.29 3.38 9.79
N THR A 8 -0.10 3.23 9.22
CA THR A 8 0.53 4.20 8.32
C THR A 8 0.84 3.48 7.02
N ILE A 9 0.29 3.99 5.92
CA ILE A 9 0.49 3.46 4.59
C ILE A 9 1.27 4.51 3.79
N GLN A 10 2.27 4.06 3.06
CA GLN A 10 3.08 4.91 2.19
C GLN A 10 3.41 4.15 0.93
N ALA A 11 3.08 4.72 -0.23
CA ALA A 11 3.65 4.30 -1.49
C ALA A 11 4.76 5.27 -1.88
N SER A 12 5.87 4.75 -2.38
CA SER A 12 6.98 5.53 -2.91
C SER A 12 7.35 5.03 -4.28
N ALA A 13 7.51 5.93 -5.24
CA ALA A 13 8.06 5.63 -6.54
C ALA A 13 9.58 5.42 -6.46
N ALA A 14 10.07 4.43 -7.20
CA ALA A 14 11.48 4.28 -7.57
C ALA A 14 11.57 4.41 -9.10
N PRO A 15 11.63 5.65 -9.64
CA PRO A 15 11.54 5.89 -11.09
C PRO A 15 12.66 5.20 -11.88
N ALA A 16 13.88 5.21 -11.34
CA ALA A 16 15.05 4.60 -11.96
C ALA A 16 14.88 3.08 -12.23
N THR A 17 14.10 2.38 -11.40
CA THR A 17 13.85 0.95 -11.55
C THR A 17 12.43 0.64 -12.02
N ALA A 18 11.62 1.67 -12.30
CA ALA A 18 10.19 1.54 -12.60
C ALA A 18 9.41 0.69 -11.56
N MET A 19 9.77 0.80 -10.28
CA MET A 19 9.13 0.04 -9.19
C MET A 19 8.35 0.97 -8.27
N VAL A 20 7.17 0.54 -7.86
CA VAL A 20 6.41 1.12 -6.76
C VAL A 20 6.69 0.30 -5.51
N ARG A 21 6.97 0.98 -4.40
CA ARG A 21 7.11 0.32 -3.10
C ARG A 21 6.02 0.79 -2.17
N VAL A 22 5.18 -0.14 -1.72
CA VAL A 22 4.16 0.11 -0.71
C VAL A 22 4.66 -0.42 0.63
N ARG A 23 4.59 0.42 1.66
CA ARG A 23 4.94 0.08 3.04
C ARG A 23 3.72 0.29 3.92
N ILE A 24 3.46 -0.68 4.79
CA ILE A 24 2.38 -0.63 5.78
C ILE A 24 3.01 -0.83 7.16
N LYS A 25 2.83 0.14 8.05
CA LYS A 25 3.17 0.01 9.47
C LYS A 25 1.86 -0.08 10.24
N CYS A 26 1.69 -1.13 11.02
CA CYS A 26 0.52 -1.30 11.89
C CYS A 26 0.97 -1.30 13.35
N SER A 27 0.20 -0.64 14.21
CA SER A 27 0.35 -0.64 15.66
C SER A 27 -0.98 -1.08 16.26
N ALA A 28 -1.02 -2.27 16.86
CA ALA A 28 -2.19 -2.86 17.50
C ALA A 28 -1.84 -3.38 18.90
N SER A 29 -2.86 -3.66 19.72
CA SER A 29 -2.67 -4.21 21.07
C SER A 29 -1.99 -5.58 21.09
N GLU A 30 -2.18 -6.38 20.04
CA GLU A 30 -1.55 -7.71 19.92
C GLU A 30 -0.11 -7.64 19.38
N GLY A 31 0.33 -6.47 18.89
CA GLY A 31 1.67 -6.29 18.35
C GLY A 31 1.76 -5.18 17.31
N SER A 32 2.98 -4.74 17.03
CA SER A 32 3.28 -3.81 15.93
C SER A 32 4.10 -4.53 14.85
N HIS A 33 3.75 -4.31 13.59
CA HIS A 33 4.46 -4.91 12.47
C HIS A 33 4.70 -3.91 11.33
N ARG A 34 5.66 -4.26 10.48
CA ARG A 34 6.02 -3.53 9.28
C ARG A 34 5.99 -4.50 8.12
N TRP A 35 5.23 -4.17 7.10
CA TRP A 35 5.08 -4.95 5.89
C TRP A 35 5.45 -4.10 4.68
N ARG A 36 5.96 -4.75 3.63
CA ARG A 36 6.31 -4.09 2.37
C ARG A 36 5.98 -4.98 1.17
N LEU A 37 5.63 -4.33 0.08
CA LEU A 37 5.53 -4.93 -1.25
C LEU A 37 6.20 -4.01 -2.27
N ASP A 38 7.10 -4.58 -3.06
CA ASP A 38 7.66 -3.93 -4.23
C ASP A 38 6.95 -4.50 -5.46
N MET A 39 6.38 -3.62 -6.29
CA MET A 39 5.58 -3.99 -7.47
C MET A 39 6.05 -3.21 -8.70
N PRO A 40 6.18 -3.84 -9.88
CA PRO A 40 6.46 -3.11 -11.11
C PRO A 40 5.38 -2.07 -11.42
N ARG A 41 5.79 -0.87 -11.84
CA ARG A 41 4.84 0.18 -12.27
C ARG A 41 3.91 -0.34 -13.36
N LEU A 42 4.44 -1.09 -14.33
CA LEU A 42 3.66 -1.66 -15.42
C LEU A 42 2.51 -2.56 -14.91
N LEU A 43 2.75 -3.33 -13.85
CA LEU A 43 1.70 -4.19 -13.28
C LEU A 43 0.58 -3.34 -12.70
N TRP A 44 0.92 -2.35 -11.87
CA TRP A 44 -0.06 -1.40 -11.33
C TRP A 44 -0.83 -0.67 -12.44
N SER A 45 -0.15 -0.08 -13.41
CA SER A 45 -0.79 0.65 -14.52
C SER A 45 -1.70 -0.25 -15.35
N SER A 46 -1.36 -1.53 -15.51
CA SER A 46 -2.20 -2.50 -16.23
C SER A 46 -3.46 -2.91 -15.46
N MET A 47 -3.39 -2.98 -14.12
CA MET A 47 -4.52 -3.37 -13.28
C MET A 47 -5.51 -2.23 -13.07
N GLY A 48 -5.01 -1.00 -12.96
CA GLY A 48 -5.76 0.11 -12.39
C GLY A 48 -5.44 0.30 -10.91
N THR A 49 -5.61 1.52 -10.41
CA THR A 49 -5.21 1.87 -9.03
C THR A 49 -6.09 1.20 -7.99
N GLU A 50 -7.40 1.10 -8.23
CA GLU A 50 -8.33 0.47 -7.29
C GLU A 50 -8.06 -1.03 -7.17
N GLU A 51 -7.88 -1.71 -8.31
CA GLU A 51 -7.57 -3.13 -8.41
C GLU A 51 -6.20 -3.45 -7.81
N ALA A 52 -5.20 -2.61 -8.07
CA ALA A 52 -3.88 -2.75 -7.45
C ALA A 52 -3.97 -2.59 -5.93
N ALA A 53 -4.74 -1.62 -5.43
CA ALA A 53 -4.94 -1.41 -4.00
C ALA A 53 -5.65 -2.60 -3.33
N ALA A 54 -6.67 -3.16 -3.96
CA ALA A 54 -7.35 -4.37 -3.50
C ALA A 54 -6.38 -5.55 -3.45
N PHE A 55 -5.59 -5.76 -4.51
CA PHE A 55 -4.55 -6.79 -4.54
C PHE A 55 -3.55 -6.64 -3.40
N ILE A 56 -2.98 -5.45 -3.20
CA ILE A 56 -2.00 -5.18 -2.13
C ILE A 56 -2.63 -5.43 -0.75
N THR A 57 -3.89 -5.05 -0.56
CA THR A 57 -4.65 -5.27 0.67
C THR A 57 -4.78 -6.75 0.99
N GLU A 58 -5.15 -7.58 0.00
CA GLU A 58 -5.22 -9.03 0.19
C GLU A 58 -3.85 -9.63 0.51
N ARG A 59 -2.79 -9.21 -0.20
CA ARG A 59 -1.41 -9.66 0.11
C ARG A 59 -0.95 -9.29 1.52
N TYR A 60 -1.41 -8.15 2.04
CA TYR A 60 -1.15 -7.74 3.42
C TYR A 60 -1.91 -8.62 4.43
N PHE A 61 -3.19 -8.92 4.19
CA PHE A 61 -3.95 -9.81 5.07
C PHE A 61 -3.52 -11.27 4.98
N ASP A 62 -3.01 -11.73 3.84
CA ASP A 62 -2.37 -13.05 3.73
C ASP A 62 -1.18 -13.16 4.70
N ALA A 63 -0.40 -12.09 4.85
CA ALA A 63 0.76 -12.04 5.74
C ALA A 63 0.37 -11.85 7.22
N TYR A 64 -0.73 -11.15 7.48
CA TYR A 64 -1.22 -10.83 8.83
C TYR A 64 -2.74 -11.04 8.96
N PRO A 65 -3.22 -12.29 8.91
CA PRO A 65 -4.66 -12.59 8.85
C PRO A 65 -5.43 -12.11 10.07
N ALA A 66 -4.81 -12.10 11.25
CA ALA A 66 -5.40 -11.60 12.49
C ALA A 66 -5.79 -10.10 12.45
N VAL A 67 -5.25 -9.33 11.50
CA VAL A 67 -5.54 -7.89 11.34
C VAL A 67 -6.80 -7.62 10.50
N ARG A 68 -7.31 -8.63 9.79
CA ARG A 68 -8.40 -8.48 8.81
C ARG A 68 -9.72 -8.03 9.46
N GLU A 69 -10.11 -8.68 10.55
CA GLU A 69 -11.32 -8.36 11.30
C GLU A 69 -11.28 -6.96 11.97
N PRO A 70 -10.23 -6.58 12.72
CA PRO A 70 -10.23 -5.31 13.44
C PRO A 70 -10.09 -4.06 12.56
N VAL A 71 -9.51 -4.16 11.36
CA VAL A 71 -9.30 -2.98 10.49
C VAL A 71 -10.34 -2.87 9.37
N GLY A 72 -10.82 -4.01 8.87
CA GLY A 72 -11.66 -4.08 7.68
C GLY A 72 -10.90 -3.78 6.38
N PRO A 73 -11.24 -4.46 5.26
CA PRO A 73 -10.49 -4.34 4.01
C PRO A 73 -10.63 -2.98 3.32
N SER A 74 -11.78 -2.32 3.45
CA SER A 74 -12.11 -1.10 2.69
C SER A 74 -11.19 0.08 3.04
N HIS A 75 -10.83 0.26 4.31
CA HIS A 75 -10.02 1.39 4.75
C HIS A 75 -8.55 1.28 4.30
N ILE A 76 -7.97 0.08 4.40
CA ILE A 76 -6.60 -0.15 3.94
C ILE A 76 -6.52 -0.01 2.42
N SER A 77 -7.46 -0.58 1.69
CA SER A 77 -7.49 -0.47 0.22
C SER A 77 -7.58 0.99 -0.22
N TRP A 78 -8.49 1.78 0.37
CA TRP A 78 -8.61 3.20 0.05
C TRP A 78 -7.32 3.98 0.34
N ALA A 79 -6.70 3.78 1.51
CA ALA A 79 -5.45 4.46 1.87
C ALA A 79 -4.27 4.05 0.97
N ILE A 80 -4.23 2.80 0.50
CA ILE A 80 -3.26 2.35 -0.51
C ILE A 80 -3.53 3.05 -1.84
N ALA A 81 -4.78 3.11 -2.30
CA ALA A 81 -5.14 3.78 -3.56
C ALA A 81 -4.73 5.26 -3.55
N THR A 82 -5.03 6.00 -2.47
CA THR A 82 -4.58 7.39 -2.32
C THR A 82 -3.05 7.49 -2.38
N SER A 83 -2.35 6.63 -1.64
CA SER A 83 -0.88 6.63 -1.64
C SER A 83 -0.30 6.34 -3.03
N LEU A 84 -0.92 5.41 -3.78
CA LEU A 84 -0.51 5.08 -5.14
C LEU A 84 -0.71 6.28 -6.08
N LEU A 85 -1.84 6.97 -6.02
CA LEU A 85 -2.07 8.20 -6.79
C LEU A 85 -1.00 9.26 -6.49
N ASP A 86 -0.65 9.45 -5.21
CA ASP A 86 0.43 10.36 -4.81
C ASP A 86 1.79 9.92 -5.38
N ALA A 87 2.03 8.61 -5.53
CA ALA A 87 3.26 8.09 -6.10
C ALA A 87 3.31 8.21 -7.64
N ASP A 88 2.16 8.27 -8.32
CA ASP A 88 2.09 8.29 -9.79
C ASP A 88 2.79 9.50 -10.40
N GLN A 89 2.68 10.65 -9.73
CA GLN A 89 3.29 11.91 -10.18
C GLN A 89 4.80 11.81 -10.41
N PHE A 90 5.49 10.91 -9.70
CA PHE A 90 6.93 10.71 -9.80
C PHE A 90 7.36 9.83 -10.97
N PHE A 91 6.40 9.22 -11.68
CA PHE A 91 6.66 8.45 -12.88
C PHE A 91 6.15 9.14 -14.16
N GLY A 92 5.64 10.37 -14.06
CA GLY A 92 5.31 11.19 -15.24
C GLY A 92 6.52 11.36 -16.17
N PRO A 93 6.31 11.82 -17.43
CA PRO A 93 7.43 12.19 -18.28
C PRO A 93 8.28 13.19 -17.50
N ASN A 94 9.58 12.91 -17.34
CA ASN A 94 10.50 13.82 -16.67
C ASN A 94 10.22 15.24 -17.16
N PRO A 95 9.90 16.21 -16.28
CA PRO A 95 10.06 17.60 -16.67
C PRO A 95 11.56 17.78 -16.90
N GLU A 96 11.92 17.98 -18.18
CA GLU A 96 13.26 18.36 -18.68
C GLU A 96 14.24 17.19 -18.85
N GLY A 97 14.99 17.08 -19.96
CA GLY A 97 15.19 17.93 -21.13
C GLY A 97 16.31 17.32 -21.99
#